data_AF-A0A843HCT4-F1
#
_entry.id   AF-A0A843HCT4-F1
#
_cell.length_a   1.000
_cell.length_b   1.000
_cell.length_c   1.000
_cell.angle_alpha   90.00
_cell.angle_beta   90.00
_cell.angle_gamma   90.00
#
_symmetry.space_group_name_H-M   'P 1'
#
loop_
_entity.id
_entity.type
_entity.pdbx_description
1 polymer ?
#
loop_
_entity_poly.entity_id
_entity_poly.type
_entity_poly.pdbx_seq_one_letter_code
_entity_poly.pdbx_strand_id
1 'polypeptide(L)'
;MTIRQIINILIQQGHSITYYERRDGGILIRSIDGQGFTGARGNAVARSLVGSSLTEKRSKQLVEATRTRKSLSKYKDLDELKKEWRRVREIWRKAFPSSKRHKNPIGQFSWKRIRWSYTKYGLDEALRRIKEAEQYASGFAYQENVQALIDYIKQYIVSPFISNKERGMILKLAQDVDRNRYKIKEKAIKPTYDVLYLLDKGVPVEEVVRQCRLILELD
;
A
#
# COMPACT_ATOMS: atom_id res chain seq x y z
N MET A 1 17.48 -16.40 46.43
CA MET A 1 16.62 -17.61 46.52
C MET A 1 17.33 -18.77 45.85
N THR A 2 17.57 -19.87 46.58
CA THR A 2 18.26 -21.06 46.07
C THR A 2 17.34 -21.88 45.17
N ILE A 3 17.88 -22.70 44.25
CA ILE A 3 17.05 -23.56 43.38
C ILE A 3 16.15 -24.49 44.20
N ARG A 4 16.61 -24.96 45.37
CA ARG A 4 15.81 -25.78 46.27
C ARG A 4 14.60 -25.03 46.84
N GLN A 5 14.76 -23.75 47.21
CA GLN A 5 13.64 -22.90 47.64
C GLN A 5 12.61 -22.68 46.51
N ILE A 6 13.09 -22.53 45.27
CA ILE A 6 12.23 -22.34 44.08
C ILE A 6 11.41 -23.59 43.80
N ILE A 7 12.03 -24.77 43.88
CA ILE A 7 11.33 -26.05 43.72
C ILE A 7 10.22 -26.18 44.75
N ASN A 8 10.49 -25.86 46.03
CA ASN A 8 9.49 -25.94 47.09
C ASN A 8 8.30 -25.00 46.84
N ILE A 9 8.57 -23.75 46.41
CA ILE A 9 7.51 -22.78 46.11
C ILE A 9 6.66 -23.26 44.94
N LEU A 10 7.28 -23.79 43.88
CA LEU A 10 6.55 -24.28 42.71
C LEU A 10 5.73 -25.54 43.02
N ILE A 11 6.23 -26.44 43.87
CA ILE A 11 5.47 -27.59 44.37
C ILE A 11 4.28 -27.12 45.20
N GLN A 12 4.47 -26.14 46.08
CA GLN A 12 3.37 -25.53 46.86
C GLN A 12 2.33 -24.83 45.96
N GLN A 13 2.75 -24.33 44.79
CA GLN A 13 1.88 -23.77 43.76
C GLN A 13 1.20 -24.83 42.87
N GLY A 14 1.44 -26.12 43.13
CA GLY A 14 0.79 -27.24 42.44
C GLY A 14 1.52 -27.73 41.18
N HIS A 15 2.76 -27.29 40.92
CA HIS A 15 3.55 -27.75 39.78
C HIS A 15 4.24 -29.10 40.06
N SER A 16 4.24 -29.99 39.07
CA SER A 16 4.97 -31.26 39.11
C SER A 16 6.40 -31.08 38.59
N ILE A 17 7.41 -31.37 39.42
CA ILE A 17 8.82 -31.06 39.10
C ILE A 17 9.68 -32.30 39.24
N THR A 18 10.49 -32.57 38.21
CA THR A 18 11.55 -33.59 38.25
C THR A 18 12.89 -32.90 38.18
N TYR A 19 13.81 -33.23 39.07
CA TYR A 19 15.16 -32.67 39.11
C TYR A 19 16.19 -33.74 39.49
N TYR A 20 17.47 -33.45 39.27
CA TYR A 20 18.55 -34.28 39.77
C TYR A 20 19.60 -33.44 40.49
N GLU A 21 20.23 -34.04 41.49
CA GLU A 21 21.34 -33.47 42.23
C GLU A 21 22.68 -33.92 41.64
N ARG A 22 23.56 -32.95 41.43
CA ARG A 22 24.92 -33.17 40.97
C ARG A 22 25.82 -33.48 42.17
N ARG A 23 26.98 -34.10 41.90
CA ARG A 23 27.99 -34.44 42.92
C ARG A 23 28.55 -33.22 43.67
N ASP A 24 28.44 -32.01 43.09
CA ASP A 24 28.82 -30.73 43.70
C ASP A 24 27.71 -30.11 44.58
N GLY A 25 26.59 -30.82 44.80
CA GLY A 25 25.43 -30.33 45.53
C GLY A 25 24.52 -29.40 44.71
N GLY A 26 24.81 -29.16 43.43
CA GLY A 26 23.97 -28.37 42.54
C GLY A 26 22.72 -29.11 42.07
N ILE A 27 21.57 -28.43 42.00
CA ILE A 27 20.31 -29.00 41.49
C ILE A 27 20.07 -28.56 40.04
N LEU A 28 19.66 -29.50 39.18
CA LEU A 28 19.22 -29.23 37.82
C LEU A 28 17.83 -29.79 37.57
N ILE A 29 16.89 -28.91 37.23
CA ILE A 29 15.51 -29.26 36.90
C ILE A 29 15.44 -29.85 35.49
N ARG A 30 14.89 -31.06 35.39
CA ARG A 30 14.69 -31.82 34.15
C ARG A 30 13.29 -31.70 33.60
N SER A 31 12.27 -31.49 34.43
CA SER A 31 10.92 -31.20 33.95
C SER A 31 10.08 -30.40 34.92
N ILE A 32 9.14 -29.63 34.39
CA ILE A 32 8.07 -28.92 35.12
C ILE A 32 6.77 -29.18 34.35
N ASP A 33 5.74 -29.73 35.01
CA ASP A 33 4.43 -30.11 34.44
C ASP A 33 4.52 -30.94 33.15
N GLY A 34 5.45 -31.91 33.13
CA GLY A 34 5.69 -32.78 31.98
C GLY A 34 6.51 -32.14 30.84
N GLN A 35 6.84 -30.85 30.91
CA GLN A 35 7.74 -30.21 29.95
C GLN A 35 9.20 -30.53 30.30
N GLY A 36 9.92 -31.22 29.40
CA GLY A 36 11.33 -31.58 29.58
C GLY A 36 12.32 -30.44 29.27
N PHE A 37 13.42 -30.39 30.03
CA PHE A 37 14.49 -29.39 29.90
C PHE A 37 15.87 -30.04 29.96
N THR A 38 16.82 -29.48 29.20
CA THR A 38 18.22 -29.90 29.19
C THR A 38 19.12 -28.85 29.85
N GLY A 39 20.08 -29.31 30.66
CA GLY A 39 21.05 -28.45 31.33
C GLY A 39 20.41 -27.40 32.25
N ALA A 40 20.99 -26.19 32.27
CA ALA A 40 20.55 -25.10 33.17
C ALA A 40 19.20 -24.45 32.77
N ARG A 41 18.58 -24.86 31.65
CA ARG A 41 17.33 -24.25 31.16
C ARG A 41 16.16 -24.47 32.12
N GLY A 42 16.04 -25.64 32.73
CA GLY A 42 14.98 -25.91 33.71
C GLY A 42 15.05 -24.98 34.92
N ASN A 43 16.28 -24.66 35.38
CA ASN A 43 16.51 -23.74 36.48
C ASN A 43 16.14 -22.28 36.15
N ALA A 44 16.39 -21.85 34.91
CA ALA A 44 16.00 -20.52 34.44
C ALA A 44 14.47 -20.39 34.32
N VAL A 45 13.80 -21.42 33.79
CA VAL A 45 12.34 -21.45 33.69
C VAL A 45 11.71 -21.44 35.08
N ALA A 46 12.19 -22.27 36.01
CA ALA A 46 11.72 -22.31 37.40
C ALA A 46 11.86 -20.96 38.12
N ARG A 47 13.01 -20.30 37.97
CA ARG A 47 13.23 -18.93 38.49
C ARG A 47 12.26 -17.91 37.92
N SER A 48 11.86 -18.06 36.66
CA SER A 48 10.89 -17.17 36.02
C SER A 48 9.43 -17.43 36.43
N LEU A 49 9.14 -18.61 36.99
CA LEU A 49 7.80 -18.98 37.47
C LEU A 49 7.58 -18.45 38.89
N VAL A 50 8.61 -18.48 39.73
CA VAL A 50 8.57 -17.90 41.07
C VAL A 50 8.82 -16.39 40.98
N GLY A 51 7.74 -15.61 40.79
CA GLY A 51 7.79 -14.13 40.83
C GLY A 51 7.02 -13.38 39.74
N SER A 52 6.15 -14.05 38.97
CA SER A 52 5.21 -13.36 38.07
C SER A 52 3.92 -14.15 38.01
N SER A 53 2.80 -13.53 38.35
CA SER A 53 1.49 -14.17 38.23
C SER A 53 1.27 -14.62 36.77
N LEU A 54 0.62 -15.77 36.57
CA LEU A 54 0.24 -16.29 35.24
C LEU A 54 -0.42 -15.21 34.36
N THR A 55 -1.12 -14.27 34.98
CA THR A 55 -1.77 -13.12 34.37
C THR A 55 -0.79 -12.10 33.77
N GLU A 56 0.32 -11.78 34.45
CA GLU A 56 1.34 -10.85 33.91
C GLU A 56 2.13 -11.44 32.74
N LYS A 57 2.42 -12.74 32.78
CA LYS A 57 3.08 -13.44 31.66
C LYS A 57 2.19 -13.47 30.41
N ARG A 58 0.90 -13.78 30.58
CA ARG A 58 -0.08 -13.75 29.48
C ARG A 58 -0.27 -12.34 28.92
N SER A 59 -0.33 -11.31 29.77
CA SER A 59 -0.43 -9.92 29.33
C SER A 59 0.80 -9.46 28.55
N LYS A 60 2.02 -9.79 29.00
CA LYS A 60 3.26 -9.50 28.25
C LYS A 60 3.31 -10.23 26.91
N GLN A 61 2.96 -11.52 26.88
CA GLN A 61 2.88 -12.30 25.64
C GLN A 61 1.82 -11.78 24.67
N LEU A 62 0.67 -11.33 25.17
CA LEU A 62 -0.39 -10.75 24.35
C LEU A 62 0.05 -9.40 23.75
N VAL A 63 0.66 -8.53 24.55
CA VAL A 63 1.21 -7.24 24.07
C VAL A 63 2.31 -7.47 23.04
N GLU A 64 3.19 -8.45 23.26
CA GLU A 64 4.25 -8.80 22.34
C GLU A 64 3.71 -9.43 21.05
N ALA A 65 2.75 -10.37 21.12
CA ALA A 65 2.07 -10.92 19.95
C ALA A 65 1.32 -9.84 19.16
N THR A 66 0.70 -8.86 19.83
CA THR A 66 -0.01 -7.75 19.17
C THR A 66 0.96 -6.79 18.49
N ARG A 67 2.12 -6.52 19.11
CA ARG A 67 3.22 -5.73 18.50
C ARG A 67 3.80 -6.46 17.29
N THR A 68 4.05 -7.76 17.41
CA THR A 68 4.55 -8.62 16.32
C THR A 68 3.54 -8.70 15.17
N ARG A 69 2.24 -8.78 15.45
CA ARG A 69 1.19 -8.78 14.43
C ARG A 69 1.10 -7.45 13.67
N LYS A 70 1.19 -6.32 14.38
CA LYS A 70 1.27 -4.98 13.75
C LYS A 70 2.54 -4.82 12.93
N SER A 71 3.68 -5.32 13.39
CA SER A 71 4.91 -5.31 12.59
C SER A 71 4.81 -6.24 11.38
N LEU A 72 4.27 -7.45 11.52
CA LEU A 72 4.07 -8.40 10.41
C LEU A 72 3.15 -7.82 9.33
N SER A 73 2.06 -7.15 9.72
CA SER A 73 1.19 -6.41 8.79
C SER A 73 1.97 -5.33 8.04
N LYS A 74 2.76 -4.53 8.75
CA LYS A 74 3.61 -3.49 8.16
C LYS A 74 4.68 -4.05 7.22
N TYR A 75 5.26 -5.21 7.54
CA TYR A 75 6.21 -5.91 6.67
C TYR A 75 5.52 -6.43 5.40
N LYS A 76 4.32 -6.99 5.55
CA LYS A 76 3.51 -7.46 4.42
C LYS A 76 3.15 -6.31 3.46
N ASP A 77 2.69 -5.18 3.99
CA ASP A 77 2.37 -3.99 3.20
C ASP A 77 3.60 -3.46 2.45
N LEU A 78 4.76 -3.42 3.11
CA LEU A 78 6.00 -2.97 2.49
C LEU A 78 6.48 -3.92 1.38
N ASP A 79 6.30 -5.22 1.55
CA ASP A 79 6.66 -6.20 0.53
C ASP A 79 5.72 -6.12 -0.69
N GLU A 80 4.42 -5.94 -0.47
CA GLU A 80 3.44 -5.69 -1.54
C GLU A 80 3.74 -4.38 -2.28
N LEU A 81 3.98 -3.29 -1.55
CA LEU A 81 4.42 -2.01 -2.14
C LEU A 81 5.72 -2.15 -2.95
N LYS A 82 6.65 -2.98 -2.49
CA LYS A 82 7.93 -3.20 -3.18
C LYS A 82 7.75 -4.00 -4.46
N LYS A 83 6.84 -4.98 -4.48
CA LYS A 83 6.46 -5.70 -5.70
C LYS A 83 5.85 -4.76 -6.73
N GLU A 84 4.90 -3.93 -6.30
CA GLU A 84 4.21 -3.00 -7.18
C GLU A 84 5.15 -1.91 -7.70
N TRP A 85 6.01 -1.37 -6.83
CA TRP A 85 7.06 -0.44 -7.25
C TRP A 85 8.01 -1.05 -8.29
N ARG A 86 8.43 -2.32 -8.14
CA ARG A 86 9.28 -3.00 -9.13
C ARG A 86 8.60 -3.14 -10.48
N ARG A 87 7.32 -3.55 -10.48
CA ARG A 87 6.49 -3.66 -11.70
C ARG A 87 6.48 -2.33 -12.46
N VAL A 88 6.12 -1.25 -11.78
CA VAL A 88 6.04 0.09 -12.38
C VAL A 88 7.42 0.62 -12.78
N ARG A 89 8.48 0.27 -12.05
CA ARG A 89 9.85 0.68 -12.38
C ARG A 89 10.30 0.13 -13.73
N GLU A 90 9.87 -1.07 -14.10
CA GLU A 90 10.18 -1.63 -15.41
C GLU A 90 9.49 -0.86 -16.54
N ILE A 91 8.22 -0.48 -16.36
CA ILE A 91 7.49 0.38 -17.29
C ILE A 91 8.21 1.73 -17.43
N TRP A 92 8.59 2.34 -16.32
CA TRP A 92 9.42 3.57 -16.28
C TRP A 92 10.73 3.42 -17.04
N ARG A 93 11.46 2.33 -16.82
CA ARG A 93 12.76 2.11 -17.48
C ARG A 93 12.61 1.97 -18.99
N LYS A 94 11.54 1.33 -19.45
CA LYS A 94 11.22 1.19 -20.88
C LYS A 94 10.81 2.53 -21.50
N ALA A 95 10.01 3.33 -20.78
CA ALA A 95 9.54 4.63 -21.23
C ALA A 95 10.66 5.69 -21.26
N PHE A 96 11.62 5.60 -20.33
CA PHE A 96 12.73 6.56 -20.19
C PHE A 96 14.11 5.86 -20.24
N PRO A 97 14.49 5.25 -21.39
CA PRO A 97 15.69 4.42 -21.52
C PRO A 97 17.01 5.21 -21.42
N SER A 98 16.97 6.53 -21.60
CA SER A 98 18.13 7.42 -21.68
C SER A 98 18.08 8.59 -20.67
N SER A 99 17.78 8.33 -19.40
CA SER A 99 17.81 9.38 -18.37
C SER A 99 19.22 9.75 -17.89
N LYS A 100 20.15 10.04 -18.83
CA LYS A 100 21.28 10.94 -18.50
C LYS A 100 20.68 12.34 -18.35
N ARG A 101 20.41 12.78 -17.11
CA ARG A 101 20.10 14.17 -16.70
C ARG A 101 18.66 14.70 -16.87
N HIS A 102 17.62 13.99 -16.42
CA HIS A 102 16.39 14.70 -16.06
C HIS A 102 16.46 15.21 -14.62
N LYS A 103 16.96 16.44 -14.46
CA LYS A 103 16.79 17.29 -13.26
C LYS A 103 15.34 17.81 -13.16
N ASN A 104 14.34 16.96 -13.42
CA ASN A 104 12.92 17.32 -13.26
C ASN A 104 12.40 16.63 -11.98
N PRO A 105 11.70 17.30 -11.06
CA PRO A 105 11.39 16.81 -9.71
C PRO A 105 10.43 15.60 -9.66
N ILE A 106 9.87 15.24 -10.82
CA ILE A 106 9.05 14.04 -11.06
C ILE A 106 9.95 12.80 -11.34
N GLY A 107 11.20 13.02 -11.76
CA GLY A 107 12.17 12.01 -12.23
C GLY A 107 12.91 11.20 -11.16
N GLN A 108 12.35 11.06 -9.94
CA GLN A 108 12.88 10.14 -8.93
C GLN A 108 11.79 9.19 -8.43
N PHE A 109 11.24 8.39 -9.35
CA PHE A 109 10.48 7.19 -8.98
C PHE A 109 11.43 6.18 -8.31
N SER A 110 11.72 6.43 -7.03
CA SER A 110 12.68 5.67 -6.23
C SER A 110 11.97 4.99 -5.07
N TRP A 111 12.43 3.79 -4.74
CA TRP A 111 11.91 3.05 -3.59
C TRP A 111 12.05 3.85 -2.28
N LYS A 112 13.11 4.66 -2.14
CA LYS A 112 13.32 5.52 -0.97
C LYS A 112 12.16 6.50 -0.76
N ARG A 113 11.65 7.11 -1.83
CA ARG A 113 10.55 8.08 -1.80
C ARG A 113 9.19 7.41 -1.52
N ILE A 114 8.96 6.23 -2.11
CA ILE A 114 7.75 5.42 -1.84
C ILE A 114 7.72 4.97 -0.39
N ARG A 115 8.83 4.42 0.13
CA ARG A 115 8.94 4.01 1.54
C ARG A 115 8.76 5.19 2.51
N TRP A 116 9.32 6.35 2.17
CA TRP A 116 9.11 7.56 2.96
C TRP A 116 7.62 7.97 2.97
N SER A 117 6.96 7.94 1.81
CA SER A 117 5.53 8.26 1.69
C SER A 117 4.67 7.29 2.51
N TYR A 118 4.95 5.99 2.45
CA TYR A 118 4.30 4.98 3.31
C TYR A 118 4.48 5.29 4.80
N THR A 119 5.72 5.63 5.19
CA THR A 119 6.04 5.89 6.60
C THR A 119 5.37 7.16 7.12
N LYS A 120 5.17 8.17 6.26
CA LYS A 120 4.61 9.48 6.63
C LYS A 120 3.09 9.56 6.49
N TYR A 121 2.52 8.95 5.46
CA TYR A 121 1.14 9.15 5.04
C TYR A 121 0.33 7.84 4.91
N GLY A 122 0.97 6.68 5.05
CA GLY A 122 0.30 5.38 4.99
C GLY A 122 0.29 4.72 3.61
N LEU A 123 -0.39 3.56 3.55
CA LEU A 123 -0.43 2.67 2.39
C LEU A 123 -1.05 3.33 1.15
N ASP A 124 -2.20 3.99 1.33
CA ASP A 124 -2.98 4.53 0.22
C ASP A 124 -2.20 5.61 -0.56
N GLU A 125 -1.51 6.50 0.15
CA GLU A 125 -0.68 7.54 -0.47
C GLU A 125 0.54 6.95 -1.20
N ALA A 126 1.13 5.88 -0.66
CA ALA A 126 2.25 5.20 -1.30
C ALA A 126 1.80 4.50 -2.60
N LEU A 127 0.64 3.85 -2.60
CA LEU A 127 0.04 3.23 -3.79
C LEU A 127 -0.37 4.27 -4.84
N ARG A 128 -0.98 5.38 -4.40
CA ARG A 128 -1.35 6.50 -5.28
C ARG A 128 -0.15 7.00 -6.07
N ARG A 129 0.99 7.23 -5.40
CA ARG A 129 2.24 7.65 -6.05
C ARG A 129 2.82 6.61 -7.01
N ILE A 130 2.68 5.32 -6.71
CA ILE A 130 3.09 4.26 -7.65
C ILE A 130 2.21 4.29 -8.91
N LYS A 131 0.91 4.48 -8.74
CA LYS A 131 -0.04 4.59 -9.86
C LYS A 131 0.20 5.83 -10.72
N GLU A 132 0.44 6.99 -10.10
CA GLU A 132 0.81 8.22 -10.83
C GLU A 132 2.08 8.03 -11.66
N ALA A 133 3.07 7.35 -11.07
CA ALA A 133 4.29 7.04 -11.77
C ALA A 133 3.97 6.13 -12.97
N GLU A 134 3.21 5.06 -12.78
CA GLU A 134 2.81 4.18 -13.89
C GLU A 134 2.10 4.93 -15.01
N GLN A 135 1.20 5.84 -14.66
CA GLN A 135 0.50 6.68 -15.62
C GLN A 135 1.45 7.53 -16.43
N TYR A 136 2.34 8.24 -15.75
CA TYR A 136 3.34 9.08 -16.40
C TYR A 136 4.24 8.28 -17.35
N ALA A 137 4.73 7.11 -16.92
CA ALA A 137 5.57 6.26 -17.76
C ALA A 137 4.81 5.62 -18.92
N SER A 138 3.53 5.35 -18.75
CA SER A 138 2.67 4.79 -19.81
C SER A 138 2.20 5.86 -20.80
N GLY A 139 2.51 7.15 -20.54
CA GLY A 139 2.02 8.27 -21.34
C GLY A 139 0.53 8.57 -21.14
N PHE A 140 -0.05 8.09 -20.05
CA PHE A 140 -1.40 8.45 -19.64
C PHE A 140 -1.43 9.88 -19.08
N ALA A 141 -2.57 10.54 -19.28
CA ALA A 141 -2.77 11.91 -18.86
C ALA A 141 -2.83 12.02 -17.33
N TYR A 142 -2.36 13.14 -16.81
CA TYR A 142 -2.56 13.48 -15.40
C TYR A 142 -4.05 13.61 -15.10
N GLN A 143 -4.47 13.23 -13.88
CA GLN A 143 -5.88 13.23 -13.52
C GLN A 143 -6.48 14.64 -13.54
N GLU A 144 -5.68 15.65 -13.23
CA GLU A 144 -6.01 17.07 -13.30
C GLU A 144 -6.23 17.53 -14.74
N ASN A 145 -5.42 17.05 -15.69
CA ASN A 145 -5.56 17.39 -17.11
C ASN A 145 -6.84 16.77 -17.70
N VAL A 146 -7.13 15.52 -17.32
CA VAL A 146 -8.39 14.86 -17.71
C VAL A 146 -9.59 15.57 -17.09
N GLN A 147 -9.49 15.99 -15.82
CA GLN A 147 -10.56 16.74 -15.16
C GLN A 147 -10.81 18.08 -15.85
N ALA A 148 -9.75 18.83 -16.19
CA ALA A 148 -9.87 20.08 -16.93
C ALA A 148 -10.54 19.87 -18.31
N LEU A 149 -10.22 18.76 -19.01
CA LEU A 149 -10.88 18.41 -20.26
C LEU A 149 -12.38 18.11 -20.06
N ILE A 150 -12.74 17.36 -19.03
CA ILE A 150 -14.15 17.08 -18.69
C ILE A 150 -14.90 18.39 -18.41
N ASP A 151 -14.29 19.28 -17.62
CA ASP A 151 -14.90 20.55 -17.27
C ASP A 151 -15.09 21.43 -18.51
N TYR A 152 -14.11 21.45 -19.41
CA TYR A 152 -14.21 22.13 -20.71
C TYR A 152 -15.34 21.55 -21.59
N ILE A 153 -15.45 20.23 -21.71
CA ILE A 153 -16.56 19.58 -22.44
C ILE A 153 -17.91 20.00 -21.84
N LYS A 154 -18.02 20.03 -20.50
CA LYS A 154 -19.26 20.40 -19.80
C LYS A 154 -19.67 21.86 -20.01
N GLN A 155 -18.74 22.77 -20.31
CA GLN A 155 -19.10 24.17 -20.62
C GLN A 155 -20.01 24.28 -21.85
N TYR A 156 -19.88 23.39 -22.83
CA TYR A 156 -20.74 23.38 -24.00
C TYR A 156 -22.17 22.91 -23.69
N ILE A 157 -22.39 22.18 -22.58
CA ILE A 157 -23.75 21.72 -22.18
C ILE A 157 -24.66 22.91 -21.85
N VAL A 158 -24.10 23.95 -21.23
CA VAL A 158 -24.84 25.16 -20.85
C VAL A 158 -24.93 26.18 -22.00
N SER A 159 -24.32 25.88 -23.16
CA SER A 159 -24.37 26.78 -24.31
C SER A 159 -25.81 26.95 -24.82
N PRO A 160 -26.26 28.20 -25.06
CA PRO A 160 -27.57 28.46 -25.64
C PRO A 160 -27.66 28.04 -27.11
N PHE A 161 -26.52 27.84 -27.77
CA PHE A 161 -26.44 27.50 -29.20
C PHE A 161 -26.55 25.99 -29.47
N ILE A 162 -26.67 25.18 -28.43
CA ILE A 162 -26.71 23.71 -28.52
C ILE A 162 -28.11 23.22 -28.15
N SER A 163 -28.70 22.41 -29.03
CA SER A 163 -30.02 21.82 -28.83
C SER A 163 -30.02 20.79 -27.69
N ASN A 164 -31.21 20.47 -27.14
CA ASN A 164 -31.32 19.47 -26.08
C ASN A 164 -30.80 18.08 -26.49
N LYS A 165 -30.97 17.69 -27.76
CA LYS A 165 -30.44 16.43 -28.30
C LYS A 165 -28.90 16.42 -28.25
N GLU A 166 -28.29 17.50 -28.71
CA GLU A 166 -26.83 17.66 -28.73
C GLU A 166 -26.22 17.77 -27.33
N ARG A 167 -26.90 18.44 -26.39
CA ARG A 167 -26.51 18.46 -24.97
C ARG A 167 -26.39 17.05 -24.40
N GLY A 168 -27.32 16.15 -24.76
CA GLY A 168 -27.26 14.75 -24.36
C GLY A 168 -26.01 14.04 -24.88
N MET A 169 -25.56 14.35 -26.10
CA MET A 169 -24.34 13.78 -26.68
C MET A 169 -23.08 14.28 -25.99
N ILE A 170 -23.00 15.58 -25.70
CA ILE A 170 -21.87 16.20 -25.01
C ILE A 170 -21.79 15.69 -23.56
N LEU A 171 -22.92 15.58 -22.87
CA LEU A 171 -22.98 15.00 -21.52
C LEU A 171 -22.50 13.55 -21.52
N LYS A 172 -22.95 12.74 -22.49
CA LYS A 172 -22.49 11.36 -22.62
C LYS A 172 -20.99 11.29 -22.89
N LEU A 173 -20.44 12.15 -23.75
CA LEU A 173 -19.01 12.25 -23.97
C LEU A 173 -18.26 12.55 -22.65
N ALA A 174 -18.69 13.56 -21.89
CA ALA A 174 -18.06 13.90 -20.61
C ALA A 174 -18.09 12.72 -19.61
N GLN A 175 -19.19 11.96 -19.57
CA GLN A 175 -19.30 10.76 -18.74
C GLN A 175 -18.37 9.64 -19.19
N ASP A 176 -18.27 9.40 -20.50
CA ASP A 176 -17.39 8.36 -21.05
C ASP A 176 -15.91 8.70 -20.81
N VAL A 177 -15.54 9.98 -20.89
CA VAL A 177 -14.21 10.50 -20.53
C VAL A 177 -13.92 10.26 -19.04
N ASP A 178 -14.85 10.59 -18.15
CA ASP A 178 -14.66 10.39 -16.70
C ASP A 178 -14.55 8.90 -16.33
N ARG A 179 -15.39 8.03 -16.91
CA ARG A 179 -15.29 6.57 -16.73
C ARG A 179 -13.93 6.02 -17.17
N ASN A 180 -13.36 6.58 -18.24
CA ASN A 180 -12.07 6.15 -18.80
C ASN A 180 -10.88 7.01 -18.34
N ARG A 181 -11.04 7.85 -17.31
CA ARG A 181 -10.04 8.86 -16.90
C ARG A 181 -8.63 8.33 -16.61
N TYR A 182 -8.50 7.04 -16.30
CA TYR A 182 -7.22 6.39 -16.01
C TYR A 182 -6.53 5.80 -17.25
N LYS A 183 -7.19 5.81 -18.41
CA LYS A 183 -6.73 5.22 -19.68
C LYS A 183 -6.47 6.26 -20.78
N ILE A 184 -6.86 7.51 -20.57
CA ILE A 184 -6.66 8.58 -21.56
C ILE A 184 -5.17 8.90 -21.66
N LYS A 185 -4.64 8.95 -22.88
CA LYS A 185 -3.23 9.28 -23.15
C LYS A 185 -3.03 10.81 -23.13
N GLU A 186 -1.95 11.29 -22.55
CA GLU A 186 -1.63 12.74 -22.49
C GLU A 186 -1.56 13.35 -23.90
N LYS A 187 -1.00 12.61 -24.86
CA LYS A 187 -0.93 13.02 -26.28
C LYS A 187 -2.30 13.22 -26.95
N ALA A 188 -3.38 12.66 -26.38
CA ALA A 188 -4.74 12.77 -26.91
C ALA A 188 -5.47 14.04 -26.41
N ILE A 189 -4.98 14.67 -25.33
CA ILE A 189 -5.64 15.83 -24.70
C ILE A 189 -5.70 17.03 -25.66
N LYS A 190 -4.56 17.46 -26.19
CA LYS A 190 -4.51 18.62 -27.10
C LYS A 190 -5.35 18.43 -28.38
N PRO A 191 -5.23 17.31 -29.11
CA PRO A 191 -6.10 17.05 -30.27
C PRO A 191 -7.58 17.04 -29.92
N THR A 192 -7.96 16.60 -28.71
CA THR A 192 -9.35 16.65 -28.27
C THR A 192 -9.84 18.08 -28.08
N TYR A 193 -9.03 18.97 -27.48
CA TYR A 193 -9.34 20.39 -27.40
C TYR A 193 -9.48 21.02 -28.78
N ASP A 194 -8.57 20.73 -29.70
CA ASP A 194 -8.58 21.26 -31.07
C ASP A 194 -9.87 20.86 -31.81
N VAL A 195 -10.34 19.63 -31.60
CA VAL A 195 -11.63 19.15 -32.15
C VAL A 195 -12.82 19.81 -31.46
N LEU A 196 -12.82 19.97 -30.14
CA LEU A 196 -13.90 20.63 -29.42
C LEU A 196 -14.06 22.10 -29.84
N TYR A 197 -12.96 22.78 -30.17
CA TYR A 197 -12.98 24.15 -30.70
C TYR A 197 -13.76 24.27 -32.02
N LEU A 198 -13.92 23.17 -32.77
CA LEU A 198 -14.74 23.17 -33.99
C LEU A 198 -16.24 23.38 -33.70
N LEU A 199 -16.71 23.11 -32.48
CA LEU A 199 -18.08 23.46 -32.06
C LEU A 199 -18.32 24.97 -32.16
N ASP A 200 -17.33 25.77 -31.74
CA ASP A 200 -17.40 27.23 -31.82
C ASP A 200 -17.32 27.74 -33.28
N LYS A 201 -16.95 26.87 -34.22
CA LYS A 201 -16.94 27.13 -35.67
C LYS A 201 -18.19 26.63 -36.38
N GLY A 202 -19.17 26.12 -35.64
CA GLY A 202 -20.44 25.65 -36.20
C GLY A 202 -20.35 24.27 -36.85
N VAL A 203 -19.30 23.48 -36.58
CA VAL A 203 -19.23 22.10 -37.04
C VAL A 203 -20.27 21.26 -36.26
N PRO A 204 -21.00 20.33 -36.92
CA PRO A 204 -22.03 19.53 -36.26
C PRO A 204 -21.51 18.78 -35.03
N VAL A 205 -22.26 18.85 -33.92
CA VAL A 205 -21.90 18.24 -32.64
C VAL A 205 -21.66 16.73 -32.77
N GLU A 206 -22.47 16.05 -33.59
CA GLU A 206 -22.36 14.61 -33.84
C GLU A 206 -20.97 14.23 -34.40
N GLU A 207 -20.45 15.03 -35.33
CA GLU A 207 -19.14 14.80 -35.94
C GLU A 207 -18.00 15.11 -34.96
N VAL A 208 -18.09 16.21 -34.22
CA VAL A 208 -17.13 16.55 -33.17
C VAL A 208 -17.06 15.44 -32.11
N VAL A 209 -18.20 15.00 -31.60
CA VAL A 209 -18.26 13.94 -30.57
C VAL A 209 -17.67 12.64 -31.10
N ARG A 210 -17.94 12.29 -32.37
CA ARG A 210 -17.36 11.10 -33.01
C ARG A 210 -15.83 11.18 -33.08
N GLN A 211 -15.29 12.32 -33.51
CA GLN A 211 -13.84 12.54 -33.58
C GLN A 211 -13.18 12.51 -32.20
N CYS A 212 -13.79 13.16 -31.20
CA CYS A 212 -13.29 13.09 -29.82
C CYS A 212 -13.22 11.65 -29.31
N ARG A 213 -14.27 10.84 -29.53
CA ARG A 213 -14.27 9.41 -29.13
C ARG A 213 -13.15 8.63 -29.81
N LEU A 214 -12.91 8.85 -31.10
CA LEU A 214 -11.83 8.20 -31.84
C LEU A 214 -10.45 8.60 -31.31
N ILE A 215 -10.22 9.89 -31.07
CA ILE A 215 -8.94 10.40 -30.53
C ILE A 215 -8.66 9.84 -29.13
N LEU A 216 -9.70 9.73 -28.31
CA LEU A 216 -9.62 9.26 -26.94
C LEU A 216 -9.70 7.74 -26.81
N GLU A 217 -9.88 7.01 -27.92
CA GLU A 217 -10.04 5.55 -27.95
C GLU A 217 -11.18 5.09 -27.01
N LEU A 218 -12.32 5.81 -27.03
CA LEU A 218 -13.50 5.49 -26.22
C LEU A 218 -14.43 4.55 -26.98
N ASP A 219 -14.48 3.28 -26.55
CA ASP A 219 -15.45 2.27 -26.99
C ASP A 219 -16.81 2.42 -26.28
#